data_AF-A0A7W8YX36-F1
#
_entry.id   AF-A0A7W8YX36-F1
#
_cell.length_a   1.000
_cell.length_b   1.000
_cell.length_c   1.000
_cell.angle_alpha   90.00
_cell.angle_beta   90.00
_cell.angle_gamma   90.00
#
_symmetry.space_group_name_H-M   'P 1'
#
loop_
_entity.id
_entity.type
_entity.pdbx_description
1 polymer ?
#
loop_
_entity_poly.entity_id
_entity_poly.type
_entity_poly.pdbx_seq_one_letter_code
_entity_poly.pdbx_strand_id
1 'polypeptide(L)'
;MNESIDKYKINYFLDKLTVKEYKFAMKMIPKLLNISMNTFHNYRRIKIGETQDIPYEKVKLMEILFDAESGALENAKMNGKSLVQLLKGQ
;
A
#
# COMPACT_ATOMS: atom_id res chain seq x y z
N MET A 1 -0.28 -20.57 -12.58
CA MET A 1 0.68 -19.78 -11.77
C MET A 1 -0.15 -18.99 -10.78
N ASN A 2 -0.01 -19.20 -9.47
CA ASN A 2 -0.65 -18.33 -8.50
C ASN A 2 0.09 -16.99 -8.56
N GLU A 3 -0.47 -16.00 -9.26
CA GLU A 3 0.02 -14.63 -9.18
C GLU A 3 -0.03 -14.21 -7.71
N SER A 4 1.13 -14.01 -7.09
CA SER A 4 1.17 -13.51 -5.72
C SER A 4 0.72 -12.06 -5.73
N ILE A 5 -0.47 -11.83 -5.18
CA ILE A 5 -1.07 -10.51 -5.05
C ILE A 5 -0.17 -9.67 -4.14
N ASP A 6 0.14 -8.44 -4.59
CA ASP A 6 0.88 -7.47 -3.77
C ASP A 6 0.05 -7.12 -2.52
N LYS A 7 0.67 -6.89 -1.36
CA LYS A 7 -0.01 -6.47 -0.14
C LYS A 7 -0.67 -5.10 -0.31
N TYR A 8 -0.09 -4.24 -1.14
CA TYR A 8 -0.58 -2.89 -1.44
C TYR A 8 -0.81 -2.65 -2.92
N LYS A 9 -1.86 -1.91 -3.26
CA LYS A 9 -2.28 -1.52 -4.61
C LYS A 9 -1.43 -0.43 -5.26
N ILE A 10 -0.19 -0.23 -4.83
CA ILE A 10 0.66 0.88 -5.31
C ILE A 10 0.84 0.80 -6.84
N ASN A 11 1.10 -0.38 -7.38
CA ASN A 11 1.22 -0.59 -8.83
C ASN A 11 -0.09 -0.23 -9.55
N TYR A 12 -1.24 -0.66 -9.02
CA TYR A 12 -2.54 -0.35 -9.59
C TYR A 12 -2.82 1.16 -9.70
N PHE A 13 -2.39 1.98 -8.72
CA PHE A 13 -2.51 3.44 -8.83
C PHE A 13 -1.52 4.03 -9.84
N LEU A 14 -0.28 3.53 -9.86
CA LEU A 14 0.74 3.97 -10.81
C LEU A 14 0.39 3.63 -12.27
N ASP A 15 -0.24 2.48 -12.52
CA ASP A 15 -0.58 2.00 -13.86
C ASP A 15 -1.71 2.82 -14.52
N LYS A 16 -2.46 3.61 -13.73
CA LYS A 16 -3.47 4.56 -14.23
C LYS A 16 -2.87 5.87 -14.74
N LEU A 17 -1.60 6.13 -14.45
CA LEU A 17 -0.92 7.37 -14.81
C LEU A 17 -0.43 7.33 -16.26
N THR A 18 -0.41 8.48 -16.91
CA THR A 18 0.32 8.64 -18.18
C THR A 18 1.82 8.43 -17.98
N VAL A 19 2.58 8.18 -19.06
CA VAL A 19 4.05 8.01 -18.99
C VAL A 19 4.74 9.21 -18.32
N LYS A 20 4.24 10.44 -18.54
CA LYS A 20 4.78 11.66 -17.93
C LYS A 20 4.52 11.69 -16.43
N GLU A 21 3.30 11.41 -16.02
CA GLU A 21 2.88 11.38 -14.62
C GLU A 21 3.57 10.25 -13.86
N TYR A 22 3.68 9.06 -14.45
CA TYR A 22 4.40 7.93 -13.86
C TYR A 22 5.86 8.30 -13.58
N LYS A 23 6.57 8.88 -14.56
CA LYS A 23 7.96 9.33 -14.37
C LYS A 23 8.07 10.38 -13.26
N PHE A 24 7.11 11.29 -13.18
CA PHE A 24 7.03 12.28 -12.11
C PHE A 24 6.80 11.63 -10.75
N ALA A 25 5.81 10.75 -10.63
CA ALA A 25 5.45 10.03 -9.41
C ALA A 25 6.63 9.18 -8.89
N MET A 26 7.29 8.42 -9.77
CA MET A 26 8.48 7.63 -9.44
C MET A 26 9.63 8.48 -8.88
N LYS A 27 9.75 9.74 -9.31
CA LYS A 27 10.76 10.67 -8.79
C LYS A 27 10.34 11.35 -7.49
N MET A 28 9.05 11.69 -7.35
CA MET A 28 8.56 12.56 -6.28
C MET A 28 8.09 11.79 -5.06
N ILE A 29 7.39 10.66 -5.22
CA ILE A 29 6.86 9.88 -4.09
C ILE A 29 7.98 9.47 -3.11
N PRO A 30 9.12 8.89 -3.54
CA PRO A 30 10.19 8.54 -2.60
C PRO A 30 10.73 9.76 -1.83
N LYS A 31 10.84 10.92 -2.50
CA LYS A 31 11.32 12.16 -1.89
C LYS A 31 10.35 12.70 -0.84
N LEU A 32 9.06 12.75 -1.17
CA LEU A 32 8.01 13.25 -0.28
C LEU A 32 7.82 12.34 0.94
N LEU A 33 8.05 11.03 0.78
CA LEU A 33 8.03 10.07 1.87
C LEU A 33 9.33 10.05 2.70
N ASN A 34 10.37 10.77 2.27
CA ASN A 34 11.72 10.74 2.83
C ASN A 34 12.33 9.31 2.88
N ILE A 35 12.24 8.58 1.76
CA ILE A 35 12.79 7.22 1.62
C ILE A 35 13.65 7.10 0.36
N SER A 36 14.50 6.07 0.33
CA SER A 36 15.27 5.75 -0.88
C SER A 36 14.36 5.23 -2.00
N MET A 37 14.81 5.40 -3.24
CA MET A 37 14.14 4.80 -4.41
C MET A 37 14.02 3.27 -4.27
N ASN A 38 15.05 2.61 -3.72
CA ASN A 38 15.04 1.17 -3.48
C ASN A 38 13.95 0.77 -2.46
N THR A 39 13.80 1.54 -1.39
CA THR A 39 12.74 1.34 -0.39
C THR A 39 11.36 1.45 -1.05
N PHE A 40 11.16 2.44 -1.92
CA PHE A 40 9.90 2.57 -2.67
C PHE A 40 9.66 1.38 -3.62
N HIS A 41 10.70 0.90 -4.30
CA HIS A 41 10.61 -0.33 -5.11
C HIS A 41 10.26 -1.56 -4.27
N ASN A 42 10.73 -1.65 -3.03
CA ASN A 42 10.36 -2.74 -2.13
C ASN A 42 8.90 -2.62 -1.69
N TYR A 43 8.44 -1.43 -1.32
CA TYR A 43 7.05 -1.18 -0.93
C TYR A 43 6.03 -1.65 -1.97
N ARG A 44 6.26 -1.34 -3.25
CA ARG A 44 5.37 -1.76 -4.35
C ARG A 44 5.46 -3.25 -4.73
N ARG A 45 6.24 -4.06 -4.02
CA ARG A 45 6.44 -5.50 -4.30
C ARG A 45 6.19 -6.42 -3.11
N ILE A 46 5.87 -5.86 -1.94
CA ILE A 46 5.55 -6.66 -0.75
C ILE A 46 4.37 -7.56 -1.10
N LYS A 47 4.48 -8.86 -0.84
CA LYS A 47 3.44 -9.84 -1.14
C LYS A 47 2.53 -10.07 0.06
N ILE A 48 1.28 -10.43 -0.19
CA ILE A 48 0.40 -10.92 0.88
C ILE A 48 1.08 -12.13 1.54
N GLY A 49 1.12 -12.14 2.88
CA GLY A 49 1.77 -13.19 3.68
C GLY A 49 3.20 -12.86 4.10
N GLU A 50 3.84 -11.85 3.51
CA GLU A 50 5.14 -11.38 4.00
C GLU A 50 4.99 -10.62 5.32
N THR A 51 5.96 -10.83 6.21
CA THR A 51 6.05 -10.12 7.51
C THR A 51 6.42 -8.65 7.33
N GLN A 52 7.06 -8.30 6.22
CA GLN A 52 7.41 -6.92 5.91
C GLN A 52 6.14 -6.10 5.71
N ASP A 53 6.21 -4.85 6.17
CA ASP A 53 5.13 -3.90 5.98
C ASP A 53 5.63 -2.49 5.64
N ILE A 54 4.71 -1.65 5.17
CA ILE A 54 4.94 -0.22 4.98
C ILE A 54 4.51 0.48 6.28
N PRO A 55 5.32 1.39 6.85
CA PRO A 55 4.91 2.16 8.00
C PRO A 55 3.59 2.89 7.73
N TYR A 56 2.64 2.85 8.66
CA TYR A 56 1.29 3.40 8.50
C TYR A 56 1.29 4.84 7.97
N GLU A 57 2.14 5.70 8.54
CA GLU A 57 2.29 7.09 8.07
C GLU A 57 2.57 7.17 6.57
N LYS A 58 3.46 6.31 6.05
CA LYS A 58 3.81 6.30 4.62
C LYS A 58 2.66 5.80 3.76
N VAL A 59 1.87 4.83 4.24
CA VAL A 59 0.64 4.39 3.56
C VAL A 59 -0.33 5.56 3.44
N LYS A 60 -0.64 6.25 4.55
CA LYS A 60 -1.54 7.41 4.56
C LYS A 60 -1.07 8.54 3.65
N LEU A 61 0.22 8.84 3.66
CA LEU A 61 0.78 9.85 2.75
C LEU A 61 0.63 9.44 1.28
N MET A 62 0.85 8.17 0.94
CA MET A 62 0.63 7.70 -0.43
C MET A 62 -0.85 7.76 -0.84
N GLU A 63 -1.79 7.46 0.05
CA GLU A 63 -3.22 7.63 -0.24
C GLU A 63 -3.55 9.08 -0.61
N ILE A 64 -3.04 10.05 0.16
CA ILE A 64 -3.19 11.47 -0.16
C ILE A 64 -2.55 11.81 -1.51
N LEU A 65 -1.33 11.32 -1.78
CA LEU A 65 -0.63 11.61 -3.03
C LEU A 65 -1.31 11.01 -4.27
N PHE A 66 -2.07 9.93 -4.10
CA PHE A 66 -2.87 9.30 -5.15
C PHE A 66 -4.32 9.80 -5.19
N ASP A 67 -4.69 10.77 -4.34
CA ASP A 67 -6.07 11.25 -4.17
C ASP A 67 -7.05 10.09 -3.90
N ALA A 68 -6.64 9.17 -3.02
CA ALA A 68 -7.38 7.97 -2.69
C ALA A 68 -7.98 8.05 -1.27
N GLU A 69 -9.12 7.39 -1.09
CA GLU A 69 -9.75 7.27 0.22
C GLU A 69 -8.88 6.49 1.22
N SER A 70 -9.10 6.71 2.51
CA SER A 70 -8.42 5.98 3.58
C SER A 70 -8.65 4.47 3.46
N GLY A 71 -7.57 3.69 3.42
CA GLY A 71 -7.58 2.23 3.26
C GLY A 71 -7.63 1.76 1.79
N ALA A 72 -7.69 2.68 0.82
CA ALA A 72 -7.79 2.31 -0.60
C ALA A 72 -6.51 1.64 -1.14
N LEU A 73 -5.36 1.84 -0.49
CA LEU A 73 -4.10 1.19 -0.87
C LEU A 73 -4.02 -0.28 -0.47
N GLU A 74 -4.87 -0.77 0.43
CA GLU A 74 -4.81 -2.16 0.88
C GLU A 74 -5.40 -3.13 -0.17
N ASN A 75 -4.69 -4.24 -0.44
CA ASN A 75 -5.23 -5.33 -1.27
C ASN A 75 -6.09 -6.31 -0.49
N ALA A 76 -5.80 -6.51 0.80
CA ALA A 76 -6.54 -7.41 1.66
C ALA A 76 -7.09 -6.64 2.85
N LYS A 77 -8.42 -6.66 3.02
CA LYS A 77 -9.05 -6.17 4.25
C LYS A 77 -8.73 -7.14 5.38
N MET A 78 -8.17 -6.62 6.46
CA MET A 78 -8.06 -7.41 7.70
C MET A 78 -9.45 -7.63 8.27
N ASN A 79 -9.82 -8.89 8.44
CA ASN A 79 -11.06 -9.28 9.10
C ASN A 79 -10.72 -9.88 10.46
N GLY A 80 -11.55 -9.59 11.46
CA GLY A 80 -11.38 -10.11 12.81
C GLY A 80 -12.68 -10.00 13.60
N LYS A 81 -12.79 -10.80 14.65
CA LYS A 81 -13.87 -10.66 15.62
C LYS A 81 -13.55 -9.52 16.57
N SER A 82 -14.53 -8.68 16.88
CA SER A 82 -14.39 -7.68 17.93
C SER A 82 -14.29 -8.35 19.30
N LEU A 83 -13.70 -7.67 20.29
CA LEU A 83 -13.66 -8.17 21.67
C LEU A 83 -15.05 -8.50 22.21
N VAL A 84 -16.06 -7.72 21.86
CA VAL A 84 -17.46 -7.97 22.25
C VAL A 84 -18.00 -9.26 21.62
N GLN A 85 -17.67 -9.52 20.34
CA GLN A 85 -18.05 -10.77 19.68
C GLN A 85 -17.34 -11.99 20.26
N LEU A 86 -16.09 -11.82 20.71
CA LEU A 86 -15.34 -12.86 21.40
C LEU A 86 -15.90 -13.13 22.80
N LEU A 87 -16.28 -12.09 23.54
CA LEU A 87 -16.86 -12.19 24.89
C LEU A 87 -18.23 -12.87 24.88
N LYS A 88 -19.09 -12.57 23.90
CA LYS A 88 -20.41 -13.22 23.76
C LYS A 88 -20.35 -14.69 23.33
N GLY A 89 -19.18 -15.17 22.91
CA GLY A 89 -18.96 -16.55 22.48
C GLY A 89 -18.31 -17.44 23.55
N GLN A 90 -18.08 -16.91 24.75
CA GLN A 90 -17.77 -17.68 25.97
C GLN A 90 -19.07 -18.07 26.67
#